data_AF-A0A817SRX2-F1
#
_entry.id   AF-A0A817SRX2-F1
#
_cell.length_a   1.000
_cell.length_b   1.000
_cell.length_c   1.000
_cell.angle_alpha   90.00
_cell.angle_beta   90.00
_cell.angle_gamma   90.00
#
_symmetry.space_group_name_H-M   'P 1'
#
loop_
_entity.id
_entity.type
_entity.pdbx_description
1 polymer ?
#
loop_
_entity_poly.entity_id
_entity_poly.type
_entity_poly.pdbx_seq_one_letter_code
_entity_poly.pdbx_strand_id
1 'polypeptide(L)'
;NDLPNLKCFSLKYVCVTEQYDRKILPLLRRMSNLEELTLYIMIQNRIKFLDGTQINNQILVHMPRLYKFIFYISTEILQHNLVPYLSIDDIQQTFTNIGYHQVACILTCYSDSVGCHVFSLPFVFDSLRYIGNAFPSIVFSHVTNLGVYDVVPFKHEFFLWIAQFFPLIKKLYVINFKSQSQISDNINSNDNQLHSIVEYPYLISLCLGRSHIDYYEQFLNDTKTHLPRLTTLTVNYDKLTIVTETLQEMQHGSIVLTSKNSN
;
A
#
# COMPACT_ATOMS: atom_id res chain seq x y z
N ASN A 1 6.24 31.01 23.69
CA ASN A 1 4.99 30.68 22.99
C ASN A 1 4.56 29.30 23.41
N ASP A 2 3.92 29.24 24.57
CA ASP A 2 3.39 28.00 25.14
C ASP A 2 2.26 27.50 24.23
N LEU A 3 2.37 26.26 23.77
CA LEU A 3 1.20 25.60 23.19
C LEU A 3 0.15 25.47 24.30
N PRO A 4 -1.15 25.63 23.99
CA PRO A 4 -2.22 25.33 24.93
C PRO A 4 -2.02 23.93 25.54
N ASN A 5 -2.56 23.70 26.75
CA ASN A 5 -2.59 22.39 27.43
C ASN A 5 -3.42 21.37 26.63
N LEU A 6 -2.89 20.99 25.48
CA LEU A 6 -3.49 20.07 24.55
C LEU A 6 -3.27 18.66 25.07
N LYS A 7 -4.37 17.96 25.35
CA LYS A 7 -4.36 16.56 25.79
C LYS A 7 -4.32 15.58 24.63
N CYS A 8 -4.96 15.92 23.51
CA CYS A 8 -5.07 15.04 22.35
C CYS A 8 -4.59 15.74 21.09
N PHE A 9 -3.75 15.06 20.30
CA PHE A 9 -3.21 15.60 19.05
C PHE A 9 -3.19 14.53 17.98
N SER A 10 -3.58 14.91 16.77
CA SER A 10 -3.48 14.05 15.59
C SER A 10 -2.73 14.77 14.48
N LEU A 11 -1.79 14.08 13.86
CA LEU A 11 -0.99 14.59 12.76
C LEU A 11 -0.94 13.57 11.63
N LYS A 12 -1.30 14.00 10.43
CA LYS A 12 -1.10 13.27 9.18
C LYS A 12 -0.19 14.10 8.27
N TYR A 13 1.02 13.60 7.99
CA TYR A 13 2.00 14.38 7.23
C TYR A 13 2.90 13.50 6.35
N VAL A 14 3.24 14.00 5.17
CA VAL A 14 4.23 13.40 4.26
C VAL A 14 5.35 14.41 4.10
N CYS A 15 6.59 13.99 4.31
CA CYS A 15 7.72 14.90 4.34
C CYS A 15 9.03 14.24 3.94
N VAL A 16 10.05 15.05 3.67
CA VAL A 16 11.44 14.60 3.58
C VAL A 16 12.12 14.63 4.94
N THR A 17 13.22 13.89 5.11
CA THR A 17 14.00 13.81 6.36
C THR A 17 14.25 15.16 7.03
N GLU A 18 14.70 16.18 6.28
CA GLU A 18 14.99 17.49 6.85
C GLU A 18 13.76 18.14 7.50
N GLN A 19 12.58 17.99 6.88
CA GLN A 19 11.34 18.54 7.42
C GLN A 19 10.89 17.78 8.67
N TYR A 20 11.06 16.47 8.71
CA TYR A 20 10.82 15.68 9.91
C TYR A 20 11.70 16.17 11.07
N ASP A 21 13.01 16.27 10.83
CA ASP A 21 14.00 16.62 11.86
C ASP A 21 13.85 18.07 12.34
N ARG A 22 13.59 19.02 11.43
CA ARG A 22 13.56 20.47 11.75
C ARG A 22 12.20 21.01 12.13
N LYS A 23 11.10 20.35 11.71
CA LYS A 23 9.74 20.87 11.93
C LYS A 23 8.90 19.95 12.79
N ILE A 24 8.85 18.66 12.46
CA ILE A 24 7.95 17.72 13.13
C ILE A 24 8.47 17.34 14.51
N LEU A 25 9.74 16.93 14.63
CA LEU A 25 10.32 16.58 15.92
C LEU A 25 10.25 17.73 16.93
N PRO A 26 10.67 18.98 16.61
CA PRO A 26 10.57 20.08 17.57
C PRO A 26 9.13 20.45 17.93
N LEU A 27 8.16 20.24 17.02
CA LEU A 27 6.74 20.42 17.35
C LEU A 27 6.29 19.39 18.39
N LEU A 28 6.53 18.10 18.13
CA LEU A 28 6.12 17.01 19.01
C LEU A 28 6.79 17.13 20.39
N ARG A 29 8.09 17.44 20.44
CA ARG A 29 8.84 17.58 21.71
C ARG A 29 8.34 18.70 22.63
N ARG A 30 7.63 19.70 22.10
CA ARG A 30 7.04 20.78 22.90
C ARG A 30 5.69 20.42 23.51
N MET A 31 5.10 19.29 23.12
CA MET A 31 3.78 18.83 23.59
C MET A 31 3.90 17.91 24.81
N SER A 32 4.61 18.35 25.86
CA SER A 32 4.91 17.51 27.03
C SER A 32 3.68 17.13 27.87
N ASN A 33 2.58 17.86 27.71
CA ASN A 33 1.32 17.62 28.42
C ASN A 33 0.36 16.69 27.66
N LEU A 34 0.78 16.16 26.52
CA LEU A 34 -0.06 15.32 25.67
C LEU A 34 -0.33 13.97 26.34
N GLU A 35 -1.60 13.57 26.32
CA GLU A 35 -2.13 12.33 26.88
C GLU A 35 -2.40 11.30 25.77
N GLU A 36 -2.87 11.76 24.60
CA GLU A 36 -3.13 10.95 23.42
C GLU A 36 -2.49 11.53 22.15
N LEU A 37 -1.76 10.68 21.41
CA LEU A 37 -1.14 11.02 20.13
C LEU A 37 -1.57 10.03 19.05
N THR A 38 -2.11 10.55 17.95
CA THR A 38 -2.34 9.78 16.71
C THR A 38 -1.46 10.31 15.60
N LEU A 39 -0.43 9.54 15.22
CA LEU A 39 0.61 9.99 14.29
C LEU A 39 0.62 9.15 13.00
N TYR A 40 0.27 9.77 11.88
CA TYR A 40 0.50 9.22 10.55
C TYR A 40 1.60 10.02 9.87
N ILE A 41 2.76 9.40 9.65
CA ILE A 41 3.88 10.08 9.02
C ILE A 41 4.56 9.22 7.97
N MET A 42 4.87 9.82 6.84
CA MET A 42 5.68 9.21 5.78
C MET A 42 6.89 10.07 5.53
N ILE A 43 8.09 9.51 5.69
CA ILE A 43 9.35 10.23 5.63
C ILE A 43 10.20 9.68 4.50
N GLN A 44 10.49 10.53 3.54
CA GLN A 44 11.27 10.21 2.36
C GLN A 44 12.74 10.58 2.55
N ASN A 45 13.62 9.86 1.84
CA ASN A 45 15.07 10.11 1.79
C ASN A 45 15.74 10.06 3.17
N ARG A 46 15.41 9.05 3.98
CA ARG A 46 16.08 8.79 5.26
C ARG A 46 17.40 8.06 5.01
N ILE A 47 18.36 8.29 5.92
CA ILE A 47 19.62 7.52 5.94
C ILE A 47 19.41 6.18 6.66
N LYS A 48 18.48 6.13 7.63
CA LYS A 48 18.14 4.96 8.44
C LYS A 48 16.65 4.89 8.76
N PHE A 49 16.14 3.67 8.92
CA PHE A 49 14.75 3.43 9.31
C PHE A 49 14.52 3.99 10.71
N LEU A 50 13.29 4.41 10.97
CA LEU A 50 12.86 4.77 12.32
C LEU A 50 12.40 3.49 13.02
N ASP A 51 13.23 3.01 13.93
CA ASP A 51 12.93 1.89 14.83
C ASP A 51 12.30 2.37 16.15
N GLY A 52 11.88 1.45 17.00
CA GLY A 52 11.26 1.76 18.29
C GLY A 52 12.19 2.56 19.20
N THR A 53 13.49 2.23 19.23
CA THR A 53 14.48 2.95 20.03
C THR A 53 14.58 4.43 19.62
N GLN A 54 14.60 4.70 18.32
CA GLN A 54 14.64 6.07 17.78
C GLN A 54 13.36 6.83 18.09
N ILE A 55 12.19 6.20 17.93
CA ILE A 55 10.89 6.82 18.27
C ILE A 55 10.81 7.14 19.77
N ASN A 56 11.26 6.22 20.62
CA ASN A 56 11.32 6.46 22.06
C ASN A 56 12.19 7.67 22.38
N ASN A 57 13.43 7.67 21.91
CA ASN A 57 14.41 8.72 22.22
C ASN A 57 14.05 10.08 21.60
N GLN A 58 13.37 10.11 20.46
CA GLN A 58 13.08 11.36 19.75
C GLN A 58 11.73 11.98 20.12
N ILE A 59 10.75 11.16 20.50
CA ILE A 59 9.36 11.59 20.71
C ILE A 59 8.90 11.21 22.12
N LEU A 60 8.89 9.92 22.47
CA LEU A 60 8.15 9.44 23.65
C LEU A 60 8.74 9.92 24.98
N VAL A 61 10.07 9.98 25.11
CA VAL A 61 10.73 10.50 26.33
C VAL A 61 10.38 11.96 26.64
N HIS A 62 9.90 12.71 25.64
CA HIS A 62 9.48 14.10 25.80
C HIS A 62 7.98 14.25 26.12
N MET A 63 7.22 13.16 26.18
CA MET A 63 5.79 13.14 26.43
C MET A 63 5.44 12.24 27.63
N PRO A 64 5.85 12.60 28.86
CA PRO A 64 5.72 11.73 30.04
C PRO A 64 4.27 11.43 30.45
N ARG A 65 3.29 12.17 29.93
CA ARG A 65 1.86 11.96 30.19
C ARG A 65 1.15 11.11 29.14
N LEU A 66 1.86 10.72 28.09
CA LEU A 66 1.29 9.99 26.97
C LEU A 66 0.96 8.55 27.40
N TYR A 67 -0.32 8.24 27.53
CA TYR A 67 -0.77 6.88 27.83
C TYR A 67 -1.29 6.16 26.57
N LYS A 68 -1.59 6.90 25.50
CA LYS A 68 -2.10 6.33 24.24
C LYS A 68 -1.36 6.90 23.05
N PHE A 69 -0.69 6.01 22.33
CA PHE A 69 0.03 6.33 21.11
C PHE A 69 -0.40 5.40 19.98
N ILE A 70 -1.12 5.95 19.00
CA ILE A 70 -1.54 5.25 17.78
C ILE A 70 -0.69 5.80 16.65
N PHE A 71 -0.06 4.93 15.86
CA PHE A 71 0.86 5.40 14.84
C PHE A 71 0.89 4.57 13.56
N TYR A 72 1.25 5.25 12.48
CA TYR A 72 1.76 4.70 11.23
C TYR A 72 2.97 5.55 10.85
N ILE A 73 4.13 4.93 10.80
CA ILE A 73 5.40 5.57 10.47
C ILE A 73 5.97 4.83 9.28
N SER A 74 6.06 5.52 8.15
CA SER A 74 6.75 5.02 6.96
C SER A 74 8.06 5.77 6.79
N THR A 75 9.13 5.02 6.53
CA THR A 75 10.45 5.56 6.20
C THR A 75 10.95 4.93 4.93
N GLU A 76 11.41 5.77 4.00
CA GLU A 76 12.02 5.35 2.75
C GLU A 76 13.52 5.66 2.77
N ILE A 77 14.36 4.66 2.50
CA ILE A 77 15.81 4.77 2.45
C ILE A 77 16.29 4.43 1.04
N LEU A 78 17.23 5.22 0.50
CA LEU A 78 17.88 4.92 -0.77
C LEU A 78 18.77 3.66 -0.67
N GLN A 79 18.78 2.82 -1.69
CA GLN A 79 19.38 1.48 -1.65
C GLN A 79 20.87 1.48 -1.27
N HIS A 80 21.62 2.52 -1.66
CA HIS A 80 23.04 2.66 -1.30
C HIS A 80 23.30 2.90 0.20
N ASN A 81 22.26 3.26 0.97
CA ASN A 81 22.34 3.47 2.42
C ASN A 81 21.84 2.24 3.21
N LEU A 82 21.45 1.16 2.54
CA LEU A 82 20.93 -0.03 3.22
C LEU A 82 22.00 -0.71 4.07
N VAL A 83 21.61 -1.04 5.30
CA VAL A 83 22.31 -2.03 6.11
C VAL A 83 21.74 -3.41 5.70
N PRO A 84 22.55 -4.34 5.18
CA PRO A 84 22.06 -5.51 4.44
C PRO A 84 21.25 -6.59 5.20
N TYR A 85 20.75 -6.36 6.41
CA TYR A 85 20.26 -7.44 7.27
C TYR A 85 19.07 -7.13 8.20
N LEU A 86 18.31 -6.04 7.99
CA LEU A 86 17.14 -5.77 8.84
C LEU A 86 15.91 -6.57 8.38
N SER A 87 15.49 -7.52 9.21
CA SER A 87 14.23 -8.25 9.02
C SER A 87 13.02 -7.50 9.62
N ILE A 88 11.82 -7.92 9.23
CA ILE A 88 10.55 -7.45 9.83
C ILE A 88 10.57 -7.70 11.35
N ASP A 89 11.05 -8.87 11.76
CA ASP A 89 11.11 -9.29 13.16
C ASP A 89 12.05 -8.40 13.97
N ASP A 90 13.23 -8.06 13.42
CA ASP A 90 14.17 -7.14 14.07
C ASP A 90 13.54 -5.78 14.33
N ILE A 91 12.82 -5.24 13.34
CA ILE A 91 12.14 -3.95 13.45
C ILE A 91 11.04 -4.04 14.51
N GLN A 92 10.16 -5.03 14.45
CA GLN A 92 9.10 -5.21 15.45
C GLN A 92 9.66 -5.40 16.86
N GLN A 93 10.78 -6.13 17.00
CA GLN A 93 11.44 -6.34 18.28
C GLN A 93 11.88 -5.02 18.93
N THR A 94 12.34 -4.03 18.14
CA THR A 94 12.69 -2.71 18.70
C THR A 94 11.52 -1.98 19.34
N PHE A 95 10.30 -2.16 18.84
CA PHE A 95 9.08 -1.59 19.41
C PHE A 95 8.60 -2.40 20.62
N THR A 96 8.69 -3.72 20.56
CA THR A 96 8.42 -4.60 21.70
C THR A 96 9.32 -4.25 22.89
N ASN A 97 10.60 -3.97 22.66
CA ASN A 97 11.58 -3.61 23.70
C ASN A 97 11.23 -2.31 24.46
N ILE A 98 10.44 -1.42 23.86
CA ILE A 98 9.97 -0.17 24.49
C ILE A 98 8.51 -0.27 24.97
N GLY A 99 7.95 -1.48 25.05
CA GLY A 99 6.62 -1.76 25.60
C GLY A 99 5.46 -1.74 24.59
N TYR A 100 5.74 -1.65 23.28
CA TYR A 100 4.72 -1.66 22.23
C TYR A 100 4.61 -3.04 21.59
N HIS A 101 3.76 -3.90 22.15
CA HIS A 101 3.57 -5.28 21.72
C HIS A 101 2.62 -5.44 20.51
N GLN A 102 1.73 -4.47 20.29
CA GLN A 102 0.72 -4.52 19.22
C GLN A 102 1.20 -3.72 18.02
N VAL A 103 2.22 -4.23 17.32
CA VAL A 103 2.85 -3.56 16.18
C VAL A 103 2.99 -4.51 14.99
N ALA A 104 2.77 -3.98 13.80
CA ALA A 104 3.01 -4.68 12.55
C ALA A 104 3.95 -3.86 11.67
N CYS A 105 4.66 -4.56 10.79
CA CYS A 105 5.62 -3.97 9.87
C CYS A 105 5.40 -4.51 8.46
N ILE A 106 5.62 -3.65 7.46
CA ILE A 106 5.67 -3.97 6.03
C ILE A 106 6.99 -3.46 5.50
N LEU A 107 7.74 -4.32 4.82
CA LEU A 107 8.89 -3.92 4.02
C LEU A 107 8.51 -3.93 2.55
N THR A 108 8.95 -2.93 1.81
CA THR A 108 8.66 -2.82 0.38
C THR A 108 9.91 -2.39 -0.37
N CYS A 109 10.25 -3.12 -1.42
CA CYS A 109 11.37 -2.79 -2.29
C CYS A 109 10.87 -1.95 -3.47
N TYR A 110 11.51 -0.81 -3.66
CA TYR A 110 11.33 0.08 -4.81
C TYR A 110 12.55 -0.05 -5.74
N SER A 111 12.54 0.63 -6.88
CA SER A 111 13.63 0.54 -7.87
C SER A 111 15.00 0.93 -7.31
N ASP A 112 15.02 1.90 -6.41
CA ASP A 112 16.20 2.62 -5.94
C ASP A 112 16.15 2.91 -4.42
N SER A 113 15.10 2.42 -3.76
CA SER A 113 14.86 2.62 -2.34
C SER A 113 14.13 1.44 -1.70
N VAL A 114 14.12 1.40 -0.37
CA VAL A 114 13.33 0.44 0.41
C VAL A 114 12.47 1.23 1.39
N GLY A 115 11.18 0.92 1.39
CA GLY A 115 10.20 1.40 2.34
C GLY A 115 10.08 0.46 3.52
N CYS A 116 10.07 1.02 4.73
CA CYS A 116 9.67 0.35 5.94
C CYS A 116 8.45 1.08 6.51
N HIS A 117 7.36 0.36 6.71
CA HIS A 117 6.13 0.87 7.30
C HIS A 117 5.88 0.15 8.61
N VAL A 118 5.92 0.86 9.73
CA VAL A 118 5.61 0.30 11.05
C VAL A 118 4.37 0.99 11.60
N PHE A 119 3.45 0.22 12.19
CA PHE A 119 2.19 0.76 12.68
C PHE A 119 1.63 -0.01 13.87
N SER A 120 0.84 0.69 14.67
CA SER A 120 0.08 0.13 15.77
C SER A 120 -1.11 -0.70 15.27
N LEU A 121 -1.43 -1.78 15.98
CA LEU A 121 -2.65 -2.58 15.77
C LEU A 121 -3.72 -2.22 16.83
N PRO A 122 -5.02 -2.26 16.48
CA PRO A 122 -5.55 -2.41 15.13
C PRO A 122 -5.21 -1.21 14.23
N PHE A 123 -5.15 -1.42 12.92
CA PHE A 123 -4.89 -0.33 11.97
C PHE A 123 -6.14 0.56 11.82
N VAL A 124 -6.02 1.84 12.17
CA VAL A 124 -7.16 2.79 12.21
C VAL A 124 -7.11 3.90 11.16
N PHE A 125 -6.08 3.92 10.30
CA PHE A 125 -5.93 4.98 9.31
C PHE A 125 -6.70 4.67 8.02
N ASP A 126 -7.09 5.72 7.31
CA ASP A 126 -7.88 5.64 6.09
C ASP A 126 -7.05 5.36 4.83
N SER A 127 -5.72 5.44 4.94
CA SER A 127 -4.80 5.45 3.81
C SER A 127 -3.58 4.59 4.08
N LEU A 128 -3.24 3.74 3.13
CA LEU A 128 -2.00 2.95 3.12
C LEU A 128 -1.42 3.04 1.72
N ARG A 129 -0.21 3.58 1.57
CA ARG A 129 0.38 3.88 0.26
C ARG A 129 1.79 3.36 0.15
N TYR A 130 2.16 3.03 -1.08
CA TYR A 130 3.48 2.53 -1.46
C TYR A 130 3.84 1.20 -0.77
N ILE A 131 2.85 0.34 -0.53
CA ILE A 131 3.13 -1.01 -0.03
C ILE A 131 3.34 -1.98 -1.21
N GLY A 132 4.20 -2.98 -1.01
CA GLY A 132 4.48 -4.03 -1.97
C GLY A 132 3.48 -5.17 -1.94
N ASN A 133 3.88 -6.29 -2.52
CA ASN A 133 3.07 -7.50 -2.57
C ASN A 133 3.03 -8.32 -1.26
N ALA A 134 3.82 -7.93 -0.26
CA ALA A 134 3.92 -8.59 1.04
C ALA A 134 3.40 -7.66 2.14
N PHE A 135 2.28 -8.02 2.75
CA PHE A 135 1.73 -7.33 3.91
C PHE A 135 1.15 -8.36 4.90
N PRO A 136 1.06 -8.04 6.21
CA PRO A 136 0.57 -8.99 7.21
C PRO A 136 -0.87 -9.40 6.93
N SER A 137 -1.21 -10.65 7.28
CA SER A 137 -2.54 -11.24 7.13
C SER A 137 -3.55 -10.68 8.14
N ILE A 138 -3.75 -9.37 8.13
CA ILE A 138 -4.70 -8.63 8.97
C ILE A 138 -5.70 -7.90 8.07
N VAL A 139 -6.93 -7.76 8.55
CA VAL A 139 -7.96 -7.01 7.83
C VAL A 139 -7.81 -5.52 8.12
N PHE A 140 -7.54 -4.73 7.10
CA PHE A 140 -7.40 -3.28 7.15
C PHE A 140 -8.77 -2.61 6.95
N SER A 141 -9.68 -2.82 7.90
CA SER A 141 -11.08 -2.38 7.81
C SER A 141 -11.28 -0.87 7.66
N HIS A 142 -10.33 -0.05 8.09
CA HIS A 142 -10.40 1.41 7.97
C HIS A 142 -9.81 1.96 6.66
N VAL A 143 -9.02 1.16 5.93
CA VAL A 143 -8.33 1.64 4.73
C VAL A 143 -9.32 1.75 3.59
N THR A 144 -9.48 2.98 3.11
CA THR A 144 -10.30 3.31 1.94
C THR A 144 -9.45 3.79 0.76
N ASN A 145 -8.20 4.19 1.01
CA ASN A 145 -7.25 4.63 -0.01
C ASN A 145 -6.00 3.75 0.02
N LEU A 146 -5.85 2.86 -0.97
CA LEU A 146 -4.71 1.96 -1.07
C LEU A 146 -3.84 2.30 -2.28
N GLY A 147 -2.53 2.40 -2.06
CA GLY A 147 -1.54 2.45 -3.14
C GLY A 147 -0.56 1.30 -3.03
N VAL A 148 -0.53 0.45 -4.05
CA VAL A 148 0.39 -0.67 -4.18
C VAL A 148 1.47 -0.37 -5.21
N TYR A 149 2.73 -0.63 -4.85
CA TYR A 149 3.89 -0.43 -5.70
C TYR A 149 4.95 -1.48 -5.42
N ASP A 150 5.41 -2.15 -6.46
CA ASP A 150 6.45 -3.18 -6.35
C ASP A 150 7.31 -3.23 -7.63
N VAL A 151 8.55 -3.69 -7.48
CA VAL A 151 9.47 -3.97 -8.58
C VAL A 151 9.28 -5.40 -9.12
N VAL A 152 8.70 -6.28 -8.31
CA VAL A 152 8.30 -7.63 -8.70
C VAL A 152 6.89 -7.59 -9.29
N PRO A 153 6.60 -8.31 -10.39
CA PRO A 153 5.24 -8.45 -10.90
C PRO A 153 4.21 -8.80 -9.84
N PHE A 154 3.05 -8.15 -9.86
CA PHE A 154 1.91 -8.60 -9.06
C PHE A 154 1.26 -9.80 -9.72
N LYS A 155 0.91 -10.83 -8.96
CA LYS A 155 0.15 -11.98 -9.46
C LYS A 155 -1.35 -11.71 -9.44
N HIS A 156 -2.16 -12.58 -10.05
CA HIS A 156 -3.62 -12.46 -9.98
C HIS A 156 -4.12 -12.58 -8.54
N GLU A 157 -3.59 -13.54 -7.77
CA GLU A 157 -3.98 -13.82 -6.39
C GLU A 157 -3.73 -12.64 -5.45
N PHE A 158 -2.77 -11.78 -5.80
CA PHE A 158 -2.54 -10.55 -5.07
C PHE A 158 -3.77 -9.63 -5.07
N PHE A 159 -4.50 -9.56 -6.18
CA PHE A 159 -5.71 -8.75 -6.28
C PHE A 159 -6.88 -9.36 -5.48
N LEU A 160 -6.96 -10.70 -5.42
CA LEU A 160 -7.87 -11.39 -4.49
C LEU A 160 -7.54 -11.03 -3.02
N TRP A 161 -6.26 -11.03 -2.67
CA TRP A 161 -5.83 -10.62 -1.33
C TRP A 161 -6.16 -9.16 -1.04
N ILE A 162 -6.02 -8.25 -2.00
CA ILE A 162 -6.45 -6.86 -1.81
C ILE A 162 -7.95 -6.81 -1.48
N ALA A 163 -8.80 -7.52 -2.24
CA ALA A 163 -10.25 -7.52 -1.99
C ALA A 163 -10.59 -8.08 -0.59
N GLN A 164 -9.87 -9.12 -0.15
CA GLN A 164 -10.07 -9.76 1.16
C GLN A 164 -9.59 -8.89 2.33
N PHE A 165 -8.39 -8.33 2.25
CA PHE A 165 -7.77 -7.61 3.36
C PHE A 165 -8.16 -6.12 3.40
N PHE A 166 -8.66 -5.56 2.30
CA PHE A 166 -9.10 -4.16 2.19
C PHE A 166 -10.57 -4.07 1.74
N PRO A 167 -11.52 -4.60 2.54
CA PRO A 167 -12.90 -4.80 2.10
C PRO A 167 -13.66 -3.49 1.82
N LEU A 168 -13.19 -2.35 2.34
CA LEU A 168 -13.82 -1.03 2.16
C LEU A 168 -13.04 -0.10 1.22
N ILE A 169 -12.17 -0.65 0.37
CA ILE A 169 -11.36 0.13 -0.55
C ILE A 169 -12.23 0.96 -1.50
N LYS A 170 -11.95 2.26 -1.58
CA LYS A 170 -12.62 3.24 -2.45
C LYS A 170 -11.70 3.75 -3.54
N LYS A 171 -10.40 3.89 -3.26
CA LYS A 171 -9.38 4.32 -4.20
C LYS A 171 -8.23 3.34 -4.23
N LEU A 172 -7.90 2.85 -5.42
CA LEU A 172 -6.80 1.93 -5.66
C LEU A 172 -5.82 2.54 -6.66
N TYR A 173 -4.55 2.64 -6.26
CA TYR A 173 -3.44 3.02 -7.13
C TYR A 173 -2.55 1.81 -7.31
N VAL A 174 -2.38 1.36 -8.55
CA VAL A 174 -1.50 0.23 -8.87
C VAL A 174 -0.31 0.77 -9.66
N ILE A 175 0.89 0.59 -9.14
CA ILE A 175 2.11 0.98 -9.83
C ILE A 175 2.95 -0.27 -9.97
N ASN A 176 3.20 -0.70 -11.20
CA ASN A 176 4.09 -1.83 -11.49
C ASN A 176 4.38 -1.83 -12.97
N PHE A 177 5.64 -1.65 -13.34
CA PHE A 177 6.02 -1.53 -14.76
C PHE A 177 6.30 -2.89 -15.41
N LYS A 178 6.30 -3.98 -14.64
CA LYS A 178 6.55 -5.33 -15.14
C LYS A 178 5.25 -6.03 -15.52
N SER A 179 5.32 -6.80 -16.60
CA SER A 179 4.27 -7.73 -17.01
C SER A 179 3.90 -8.66 -15.87
N GLN A 180 2.61 -8.94 -15.75
CA GLN A 180 2.07 -9.88 -14.78
C GLN A 180 2.73 -11.23 -15.05
N SER A 181 3.34 -11.86 -14.03
CA SER A 181 3.87 -13.20 -14.22
C SER A 181 2.67 -14.13 -14.46
N GLN A 182 2.42 -14.50 -15.71
CA GLN A 182 1.52 -15.61 -16.00
C GLN A 182 2.17 -16.84 -15.39
N ILE A 183 1.60 -17.38 -14.32
CA ILE A 183 1.83 -18.79 -14.00
C ILE A 183 0.95 -19.56 -14.98
N SER A 184 1.31 -19.52 -16.27
CA SER A 184 1.07 -20.66 -17.14
C SER A 184 2.21 -21.63 -16.83
N ASP A 185 1.85 -22.83 -16.40
CA ASP A 185 2.70 -24.00 -16.21
C ASP A 185 3.27 -24.17 -14.79
N ASN A 186 2.67 -25.14 -14.09
CA ASN A 186 3.03 -25.73 -12.80
C ASN A 186 2.42 -25.07 -11.56
N ILE A 187 1.29 -25.62 -11.09
CA ILE A 187 1.21 -26.38 -9.82
C ILE A 187 -0.26 -26.80 -9.60
N ASN A 188 -0.44 -28.07 -9.26
CA ASN A 188 -1.65 -28.68 -8.70
C ASN A 188 -2.18 -27.91 -7.47
N SER A 189 -2.91 -26.82 -7.67
CA SER A 189 -3.64 -26.12 -6.62
C SER A 189 -5.08 -25.97 -7.10
N ASN A 190 -6.04 -26.48 -6.33
CA ASN A 190 -7.48 -26.49 -6.60
C ASN A 190 -7.94 -25.38 -7.57
N ASP A 191 -8.20 -25.76 -8.82
CA ASP A 191 -8.49 -24.88 -9.98
C ASP A 191 -9.62 -23.85 -9.75
N ASN A 192 -10.43 -24.02 -8.72
CA ASN A 192 -11.58 -23.15 -8.45
C ASN A 192 -11.20 -21.73 -7.96
N GLN A 193 -9.99 -21.49 -7.43
CA GLN A 193 -9.60 -20.13 -6.97
C GLN A 193 -8.99 -19.26 -8.09
N LEU A 194 -8.31 -19.86 -9.07
CA LEU A 194 -7.71 -19.17 -10.21
C LEU A 194 -8.74 -18.55 -11.17
N HIS A 195 -10.00 -19.00 -11.09
CA HIS A 195 -11.10 -18.53 -11.92
C HIS A 195 -12.11 -17.65 -11.16
N SER A 196 -11.81 -17.26 -9.92
CA SER A 196 -12.72 -16.40 -9.17
C SER A 196 -12.60 -14.95 -9.62
N ILE A 197 -13.73 -14.38 -10.06
CA ILE A 197 -13.82 -12.96 -10.39
C ILE A 197 -13.55 -12.17 -9.11
N VAL A 198 -12.55 -11.28 -9.15
CA VAL A 198 -12.23 -10.41 -8.02
C VAL A 198 -13.28 -9.31 -7.94
N GLU A 199 -13.98 -9.18 -6.82
CA GLU A 199 -14.98 -8.12 -6.66
C GLU A 199 -14.45 -6.98 -5.79
N TYR A 200 -14.58 -5.75 -6.29
CA TYR A 200 -14.34 -4.53 -5.50
C TYR A 200 -15.61 -3.70 -5.37
N PRO A 201 -16.51 -4.04 -4.42
CA PRO A 201 -17.87 -3.49 -4.38
C PRO A 201 -17.91 -1.99 -4.04
N TYR A 202 -16.86 -1.44 -3.44
CA TYR A 202 -16.79 -0.04 -3.02
C TYR A 202 -15.79 0.81 -3.81
N LEU A 203 -15.10 0.23 -4.81
CA LEU A 203 -14.07 0.94 -5.55
C LEU A 203 -14.71 1.97 -6.50
N ILE A 204 -14.42 3.24 -6.24
CA ILE A 204 -14.92 4.38 -7.03
C ILE A 204 -13.83 4.99 -7.91
N SER A 205 -12.56 4.78 -7.56
CA SER A 205 -11.41 5.33 -8.28
C SER A 205 -10.31 4.29 -8.44
N LEU A 206 -9.89 4.07 -9.69
CA LEU A 206 -8.77 3.21 -10.05
C LEU A 206 -7.72 4.01 -10.85
N CYS A 207 -6.45 3.90 -10.46
CA CYS A 207 -5.34 4.52 -11.16
C CYS A 207 -4.32 3.47 -11.60
N LEU A 208 -4.19 3.32 -12.93
CA LEU A 208 -3.26 2.42 -13.62
C LEU A 208 -2.26 3.17 -14.51
N GLY A 209 -2.20 4.51 -14.43
CA GLY A 209 -1.37 5.33 -15.31
C GLY A 209 0.13 5.00 -15.30
N ARG A 210 0.59 4.28 -14.26
CA ARG A 210 1.98 3.81 -14.10
C ARG A 210 2.04 2.28 -13.94
N SER A 211 1.18 1.56 -14.65
CA SER A 211 1.15 0.10 -14.63
C SER A 211 1.45 -0.48 -16.02
N HIS A 212 1.96 -1.71 -16.06
CA HIS A 212 2.00 -2.53 -17.26
C HIS A 212 0.59 -2.78 -17.82
N ILE A 213 0.49 -3.08 -19.11
CA ILE A 213 -0.78 -3.27 -19.81
C ILE A 213 -1.60 -4.44 -19.25
N ASP A 214 -0.98 -5.51 -18.78
CA ASP A 214 -1.67 -6.66 -18.17
C ASP A 214 -2.55 -6.27 -16.98
N TYR A 215 -2.17 -5.25 -16.21
CA TYR A 215 -3.01 -4.77 -15.10
C TYR A 215 -4.26 -4.05 -15.61
N TYR A 216 -4.23 -3.49 -16.82
CA TYR A 216 -5.42 -2.93 -17.45
C TYR A 216 -6.36 -4.07 -17.81
N GLU A 217 -5.84 -5.13 -18.42
CA GLU A 217 -6.63 -6.33 -18.72
C GLU A 217 -7.19 -6.97 -17.43
N GLN A 218 -6.41 -7.07 -16.35
CA GLN A 218 -6.86 -7.58 -15.06
C GLN A 218 -8.11 -6.84 -14.54
N PHE A 219 -8.12 -5.50 -14.60
CA PHE A 219 -9.19 -4.68 -14.01
C PHE A 219 -10.33 -4.31 -14.98
N LEU A 220 -10.07 -4.27 -16.29
CA LEU A 220 -11.06 -3.87 -17.30
C LEU A 220 -11.73 -5.06 -17.98
N ASN A 221 -11.26 -6.28 -17.73
CA ASN A 221 -11.93 -7.49 -18.17
C ASN A 221 -12.92 -7.96 -17.09
N ASP A 222 -14.21 -7.90 -17.40
CA ASP A 222 -15.29 -8.29 -16.49
C ASP A 222 -15.27 -9.80 -16.12
N THR A 223 -14.53 -10.63 -16.87
CA THR A 223 -14.31 -12.04 -16.50
C THR A 223 -13.22 -12.22 -15.44
N LYS A 224 -12.45 -11.17 -15.13
CA LYS A 224 -11.37 -11.19 -14.13
C LYS A 224 -11.68 -10.35 -12.91
N THR A 225 -12.27 -9.17 -13.09
CA THR A 225 -12.57 -8.24 -11.99
C THR A 225 -13.91 -7.56 -12.21
N HIS A 226 -14.74 -7.51 -11.16
CA HIS A 226 -16.01 -6.80 -11.15
C HIS A 226 -15.90 -5.48 -10.36
N LEU A 227 -16.21 -4.36 -11.01
CA LEU A 227 -16.03 -3.00 -10.49
C LEU A 227 -17.35 -2.18 -10.54
N PRO A 228 -18.40 -2.58 -9.81
CA PRO A 228 -19.77 -2.07 -10.00
C PRO A 228 -19.96 -0.58 -9.68
N ARG A 229 -19.01 0.06 -9.00
CA ARG A 229 -19.08 1.47 -8.57
C ARG A 229 -17.99 2.35 -9.15
N LEU A 230 -17.23 1.86 -10.13
CA LEU A 230 -16.12 2.62 -10.70
C LEU A 230 -16.63 3.86 -11.45
N THR A 231 -16.30 5.04 -10.95
CA THR A 231 -16.66 6.32 -11.57
C THR A 231 -15.46 7.09 -12.11
N THR A 232 -14.24 6.70 -11.70
CA THR A 232 -13.02 7.42 -12.07
C THR A 232 -11.92 6.43 -12.42
N LEU A 233 -11.50 6.43 -13.68
CA LEU A 233 -10.37 5.64 -14.17
C LEU A 233 -9.25 6.59 -14.63
N THR A 234 -8.06 6.43 -14.07
CA THR A 234 -6.85 7.15 -14.50
C THR A 234 -5.89 6.18 -15.17
N VAL A 235 -5.65 6.36 -16.46
CA VAL A 235 -4.92 5.42 -17.32
C VAL A 235 -4.01 6.18 -18.29
N ASN A 236 -3.02 5.47 -18.85
CA ASN A 236 -2.33 5.91 -20.05
C ASN A 236 -3.19 5.58 -21.27
N TYR A 237 -3.40 6.57 -22.14
CA TYR A 237 -4.32 6.47 -23.28
C TYR A 237 -3.92 5.39 -24.29
N ASP A 238 -2.62 5.31 -24.63
CA ASP A 238 -2.13 4.35 -25.62
C ASP A 238 -2.33 2.91 -25.15
N LYS A 239 -2.05 2.64 -23.87
CA LYS A 239 -2.29 1.33 -23.24
C LYS A 239 -3.77 0.98 -23.19
N LEU A 240 -4.63 1.94 -22.89
CA LEU A 240 -6.08 1.72 -22.86
C LEU A 240 -6.58 1.29 -24.25
N THR A 241 -6.17 2.00 -25.30
CA THR A 241 -6.58 1.74 -26.69
C THR A 241 -6.29 0.30 -27.09
N ILE A 242 -5.05 -0.16 -26.85
CA ILE A 242 -4.61 -1.53 -27.15
C ILE A 242 -5.49 -2.58 -26.44
N VAL A 243 -5.75 -2.39 -25.14
CA VAL A 243 -6.58 -3.34 -24.37
C VAL A 243 -8.03 -3.33 -24.85
N THR A 244 -8.60 -2.16 -25.15
CA THR A 244 -9.99 -2.09 -25.62
C THR A 244 -10.19 -2.73 -26.99
N GLU A 245 -9.24 -2.55 -27.93
CA GLU A 245 -9.27 -3.22 -29.23
C GLU A 245 -9.20 -4.74 -29.05
N THR A 246 -8.25 -5.21 -28.24
CA THR A 246 -8.08 -6.64 -27.92
C THR A 246 -9.36 -7.24 -27.30
N LEU A 247 -9.98 -6.54 -26.34
CA LEU A 247 -11.21 -7.01 -25.70
C LEU A 247 -12.41 -7.03 -26.66
N GLN A 248 -12.50 -6.04 -27.56
CA GLN A 248 -13.53 -6.02 -28.61
C GLN A 248 -13.35 -7.18 -29.59
N GLU A 249 -12.12 -7.45 -30.03
CA GLU A 249 -11.80 -8.60 -30.89
C GLU A 249 -12.14 -9.93 -30.21
N MET A 250 -11.89 -10.08 -28.91
CA MET A 250 -12.28 -11.27 -28.14
C MET A 250 -13.81 -11.44 -28.05
N GLN A 251 -14.56 -10.34 -27.92
CA GLN A 251 -16.03 -10.37 -27.93
C GLN A 251 -16.60 -10.72 -29.31
N HIS A 252 -15.96 -10.28 -30.39
CA HIS A 252 -16.37 -10.55 -31.77
C HIS A 252 -15.87 -11.89 -32.30
N GLY A 253 -14.79 -12.44 -31.74
CA GLY A 253 -14.19 -13.73 -32.10
C GLY A 253 -15.00 -14.97 -31.72
N SER A 254 -16.17 -14.80 -31.08
CA SER A 254 -17.15 -15.88 -30.84
C SER A 254 -18.15 -16.07 -32.00
N ILE A 255 -18.00 -15.35 -33.11
CA ILE A 255 -18.78 -15.59 -34.33
C ILE A 255 -17.89 -16.27 -35.37
N VAL A 256 -18.11 -17.58 -35.55
CA VAL A 256 -17.62 -18.35 -36.69
C VAL A 256 -18.15 -17.71 -37.98
N LEU A 257 -17.33 -16.90 -38.65
CA LEU A 257 -17.57 -16.54 -40.04
C LEU A 257 -17.09 -17.69 -40.92
N THR A 258 -17.99 -18.62 -41.19
CA THR A 258 -17.84 -19.52 -42.33
C THR A 258 -18.11 -18.73 -43.61
N SER A 259 -17.06 -18.31 -44.32
CA SER A 259 -17.21 -17.88 -45.70
C SER A 259 -17.39 -19.11 -46.59
N LYS A 260 -18.64 -19.45 -46.90
CA LYS A 260 -18.95 -20.23 -48.10
C LYS A 260 -18.75 -19.31 -49.30
N ASN A 261 -17.65 -19.49 -50.03
CA ASN A 261 -17.56 -19.00 -51.40
C ASN A 261 -18.49 -19.86 -52.26
N SER A 262 -19.42 -19.21 -52.95
CA SER A 262 -20.23 -19.81 -54.01
C SER A 262 -20.20 -18.89 -55.21
N ASN A 263 -19.74 -19.48 -56.32
CA ASN A 263 -19.61 -19.01 -57.70
C ASN A 263 -18.42 -18.11 -58.03
#